data_AF-A0A4Y7U2J2-F1
#
_entry.id   AF-A0A4Y7U2J2-F1
#
_cell.length_a   1.000
_cell.length_b   1.000
_cell.length_c   1.000
_cell.angle_alpha   90.00
_cell.angle_beta   90.00
_cell.angle_gamma   90.00
#
_symmetry.space_group_name_H-M   'P 1'
#
loop_
_entity.id
_entity.type
_entity.pdbx_description
1 polymer ?
#
loop_
_entity_poly.entity_id
_entity_poly.type
_entity_poly.pdbx_seq_one_letter_code
_entity_poly.pdbx_strand_id
1 'polypeptide(L)'
;RTEKVSEDVLKNVKAGYIGRFVMQVEKPQTVARYALNIETEKLPADFYEKYIQTINSVTADDIYRVANKYFLADNMRIVIVGKGSEVISGLEKLQIPIFYFDKYG
;
A
#
# COMPACT_ATOMS: atom_id res chain seq x y z
N ARG A 1 6.66 -2.96 14.53
CA ARG A 1 6.14 -1.61 14.85
C ARG A 1 5.74 -1.58 16.32
N THR A 2 5.99 -0.49 17.02
CA THR A 2 5.92 -0.44 18.50
C THR A 2 4.66 0.23 19.04
N GLU A 3 3.96 1.03 18.24
CA GLU A 3 2.79 1.81 18.68
C GLU A 3 1.60 1.67 17.73
N LYS A 4 0.39 1.86 18.27
CA LYS A 4 -0.86 1.94 17.49
C LYS A 4 -1.00 3.33 16.88
N VAL A 5 -1.69 3.41 15.74
CA VAL A 5 -2.09 4.71 15.17
C VAL A 5 -3.09 5.41 16.08
N SER A 6 -3.05 6.75 16.12
CA SER A 6 -4.06 7.52 16.86
C SER A 6 -5.42 7.44 16.17
N GLU A 7 -6.48 7.59 16.97
CA GLU A 7 -7.86 7.55 16.48
C GLU A 7 -8.14 8.66 15.46
N ASP A 8 -7.61 9.87 15.69
CA ASP A 8 -7.77 11.00 14.78
C ASP A 8 -7.13 10.73 13.41
N VAL A 9 -5.92 10.18 13.39
CA VAL A 9 -5.24 9.80 12.14
C VAL A 9 -6.04 8.72 11.43
N LEU A 10 -6.50 7.70 12.15
CA LEU A 10 -7.30 6.62 11.58
C LEU A 10 -8.61 7.15 10.96
N LYS A 11 -9.32 8.01 11.69
CA LYS A 11 -10.56 8.64 11.23
C LYS A 11 -10.34 9.46 9.95
N ASN A 12 -9.31 10.31 9.94
CA ASN A 12 -9.01 11.17 8.79
C ASN A 12 -8.61 10.35 7.56
N VAL A 13 -7.80 9.30 7.74
CA VAL A 13 -7.41 8.41 6.65
C VAL A 13 -8.62 7.65 6.10
N LYS A 14 -9.49 7.10 6.95
CA LYS A 14 -10.74 6.44 6.53
C LYS A 14 -11.63 7.37 5.70
N ALA A 15 -11.85 8.60 6.18
CA ALA A 15 -12.62 9.61 5.45
C ALA A 15 -12.00 9.89 4.07
N GLY A 16 -10.67 9.98 3.98
CA GLY A 16 -9.96 10.17 2.71
C GLY A 16 -10.13 8.99 1.74
N TYR A 17 -10.09 7.74 2.22
CA TYR A 17 -10.34 6.56 1.38
C TYR A 17 -11.78 6.50 0.87
N ILE A 18 -12.75 6.77 1.74
CA ILE A 18 -14.18 6.78 1.38
C ILE A 18 -14.46 7.89 0.38
N GLY A 19 -13.98 9.11 0.63
CA GLY A 19 -14.17 10.24 -0.28
C GLY A 19 -13.58 9.98 -1.67
N ARG A 20 -12.36 9.42 -1.75
CA ARG A 20 -11.77 9.03 -3.04
C ARG A 20 -12.59 7.95 -3.76
N PHE A 21 -13.10 6.96 -3.03
CA PHE A 21 -13.92 5.92 -3.62
C PHE A 21 -15.21 6.49 -4.24
N VAL A 22 -15.93 7.34 -3.51
CA VAL A 22 -17.15 8.00 -4.02
C VAL A 22 -16.86 8.80 -5.29
N MET A 23 -15.82 9.62 -5.31
CA MET A 23 -15.44 10.38 -6.51
C MET A 23 -14.98 9.50 -7.68
N GLN A 24 -14.44 8.30 -7.40
CA GLN A 24 -13.99 7.39 -8.44
C GLN A 24 -15.14 6.64 -9.10
N VAL A 25 -16.16 6.22 -8.35
CA VAL A 25 -17.32 5.47 -8.89
C VAL A 25 -18.20 6.29 -9.83
N GLU A 26 -18.14 7.62 -9.75
CA GLU A 26 -18.81 8.51 -10.71
C GLU A 26 -18.26 8.39 -12.13
N LYS A 27 -17.02 7.89 -12.28
CA LYS A 27 -16.36 7.74 -13.59
C LYS A 27 -16.73 6.38 -14.21
N PRO A 28 -17.34 6.35 -15.41
CA PRO A 28 -17.74 5.09 -16.05
C PRO A 28 -16.59 4.09 -16.23
N GLN A 29 -15.38 4.58 -16.48
CA GLN A 29 -14.17 3.76 -16.63
C GLN A 29 -13.81 3.02 -15.34
N THR A 30 -14.04 3.63 -14.17
CA THR A 30 -13.83 2.98 -12.88
C THR A 30 -14.82 1.84 -12.68
N VAL A 31 -16.10 2.08 -12.96
CA VAL A 31 -17.15 1.06 -12.80
C VAL A 31 -16.88 -0.13 -13.72
N ALA A 32 -16.48 0.12 -14.96
CA ALA A 32 -16.07 -0.93 -15.89
C ALA A 32 -14.86 -1.73 -15.36
N ARG A 33 -13.86 -1.06 -14.77
CA ARG A 33 -12.71 -1.73 -14.15
C ARG A 33 -13.13 -2.58 -12.95
N TYR A 34 -14.08 -2.12 -12.14
CA TYR A 34 -14.56 -2.87 -10.98
C TYR A 34 -15.29 -4.14 -11.40
N ALA A 35 -16.17 -4.06 -12.41
CA ALA A 35 -16.81 -5.25 -12.97
C ALA A 35 -15.78 -6.25 -13.52
N LEU A 36 -14.78 -5.76 -14.24
CA LEU A 36 -13.70 -6.61 -14.75
C LEU A 36 -12.92 -7.28 -13.61
N ASN A 37 -12.56 -6.53 -12.56
CA ASN A 37 -11.83 -7.08 -11.42
C ASN A 37 -12.64 -8.13 -10.64
N ILE A 38 -13.97 -7.96 -10.52
CA ILE A 38 -14.83 -8.98 -9.90
C ILE A 38 -14.66 -10.32 -10.62
N GLU A 39 -14.69 -10.30 -11.96
CA GLU A 39 -14.55 -11.51 -12.77
C GLU A 39 -13.11 -12.06 -12.73
N THR A 40 -12.11 -11.21 -12.98
CA THR A 40 -10.71 -11.68 -13.16
C THR A 40 -10.08 -12.14 -11.86
N GLU A 41 -10.38 -11.46 -10.75
CA GLU A 41 -9.85 -11.79 -9.42
C GLU A 41 -10.79 -12.69 -8.62
N LYS A 42 -11.92 -13.10 -9.21
CA LYS A 42 -12.96 -13.95 -8.58
C LYS A 42 -13.46 -13.37 -7.25
N LEU A 43 -13.73 -12.07 -7.23
CA LEU A 43 -14.24 -11.39 -6.04
C LEU A 43 -15.73 -11.69 -5.85
N PRO A 44 -16.25 -11.59 -4.61
CA PRO A 44 -17.68 -11.56 -4.37
C PRO A 44 -18.36 -10.45 -5.19
N ALA A 45 -19.57 -10.72 -5.70
CA ALA A 45 -20.31 -9.74 -6.51
C ALA A 45 -20.58 -8.42 -5.77
N ASP A 46 -20.71 -8.50 -4.44
CA ASP A 46 -20.95 -7.37 -3.54
C ASP A 46 -19.67 -6.74 -2.97
N PHE A 47 -18.49 -7.11 -3.49
CA PHE A 47 -17.21 -6.66 -2.95
C PHE A 47 -17.09 -5.13 -2.88
N TYR A 48 -17.45 -4.45 -3.97
CA TYR A 48 -17.39 -2.98 -4.02
C TYR A 48 -18.58 -2.31 -3.31
N GLU A 49 -19.70 -3.00 -3.15
CA GLU A 49 -20.83 -2.52 -2.32
C GLU A 49 -20.43 -2.47 -0.83
N LYS A 50 -19.72 -3.49 -0.36
CA LYS A 50 -19.21 -3.60 1.01
C LYS A 50 -17.93 -2.81 1.26
N TYR A 51 -17.38 -2.12 0.27
CA TYR A 51 -16.08 -1.46 0.38
C TYR A 51 -16.05 -0.41 1.51
N ILE A 52 -17.05 0.48 1.55
CA ILE A 52 -17.15 1.52 2.59
C ILE A 52 -17.31 0.91 3.98
N GLN A 53 -18.15 -0.12 4.12
CA GLN A 53 -18.35 -0.84 5.37
C GLN A 53 -17.02 -1.46 5.86
N THR A 54 -16.30 -2.12 4.96
CA THR A 54 -15.03 -2.80 5.26
C THR A 54 -13.95 -1.80 5.69
N ILE A 55 -13.84 -0.64 5.03
CA ILE A 55 -12.91 0.43 5.44
C ILE A 55 -13.29 0.96 6.83
N ASN A 56 -14.58 1.16 7.10
CA ASN A 56 -15.03 1.65 8.41
C ASN A 56 -14.79 0.65 9.54
N SER A 57 -14.83 -0.65 9.28
CA SER A 57 -14.58 -1.69 10.30
C SER A 57 -13.11 -1.84 10.69
N VAL A 58 -12.15 -1.29 9.92
CA VAL A 58 -10.72 -1.41 10.25
C VAL A 58 -10.40 -0.74 11.59
N THR A 59 -9.75 -1.47 12.49
CA THR A 59 -9.37 -0.95 13.81
C THR A 59 -7.89 -0.54 13.87
N ALA A 60 -7.51 0.22 14.90
CA ALA A 60 -6.10 0.51 15.17
C ALA A 60 -5.29 -0.77 15.46
N ASP A 61 -5.94 -1.78 16.05
CA ASP A 61 -5.38 -3.11 16.29
C ASP A 61 -5.10 -3.88 14.99
N ASP A 62 -6.00 -3.82 14.03
CA ASP A 62 -5.79 -4.42 12.71
C ASP A 62 -4.57 -3.82 12.02
N ILE A 63 -4.45 -2.48 12.07
CA ILE A 63 -3.32 -1.77 11.48
C ILE A 63 -2.02 -2.17 12.19
N TYR A 64 -2.02 -2.19 13.52
CA TYR A 64 -0.86 -2.61 14.31
C TYR A 64 -0.43 -4.04 13.96
N ARG A 65 -1.37 -4.97 13.92
CA ARG A 65 -1.13 -6.38 13.57
C ARG A 65 -0.57 -6.53 12.15
N VAL A 66 -1.19 -5.88 11.16
CA VAL A 66 -0.78 -5.95 9.75
C VAL A 66 0.57 -5.28 9.53
N ALA A 67 0.85 -4.16 10.19
CA ALA A 67 2.13 -3.48 10.09
C ALA A 67 3.26 -4.31 10.71
N ASN A 68 3.02 -5.05 11.79
CA ASN A 68 3.97 -6.01 12.33
C ASN A 68 4.17 -7.24 11.43
N LYS A 69 3.12 -7.67 10.72
CA LYS A 69 3.20 -8.80 9.79
C LYS A 69 3.99 -8.49 8.52
N TYR A 70 3.80 -7.31 7.92
CA TYR A 70 4.32 -7.01 6.59
C TYR A 70 5.48 -6.02 6.55
N PHE A 71 5.67 -5.16 7.56
CA PHE A 71 6.80 -4.24 7.58
C PHE A 71 8.03 -4.88 8.22
N LEU A 72 8.58 -5.86 7.51
CA LEU A 72 9.76 -6.64 7.90
C LEU A 72 11.03 -5.82 7.65
N ALA A 73 11.42 -5.01 8.63
CA ALA A 73 12.62 -4.15 8.54
C ALA A 73 13.89 -4.95 8.23
N ASP A 74 14.00 -6.14 8.84
CA ASP A 74 15.15 -7.04 8.67
C ASP A 74 15.12 -7.80 7.33
N ASN A 75 13.99 -7.78 6.62
CA ASN A 75 13.82 -8.40 5.30
C ASN A 75 13.33 -7.36 4.28
N MET A 76 13.88 -6.14 4.37
CA MET A 76 13.57 -5.04 3.47
C MET A 76 14.49 -5.08 2.24
N ARG A 77 13.93 -4.74 1.07
CA ARG A 77 14.69 -4.52 -0.16
C ARG A 77 14.65 -3.03 -0.50
N ILE A 78 15.83 -2.43 -0.67
CA ILE A 78 15.98 -1.05 -1.13
C ILE A 78 16.36 -1.12 -2.60
N VAL A 79 15.55 -0.51 -3.47
CA VAL A 79 15.81 -0.45 -4.92
C VAL A 79 16.06 1.01 -5.28
N ILE A 80 17.22 1.29 -5.86
CA ILE A 80 17.63 2.64 -6.26
C ILE A 80 17.86 2.63 -7.76
N VAL A 81 17.16 3.53 -8.46
CA VAL A 81 17.25 3.67 -9.91
C VAL A 81 17.81 5.05 -10.23
N GLY A 82 18.95 5.10 -10.92
CA GLY A 82 19.62 6.34 -11.27
C GLY A 82 21.11 6.15 -11.57
N LYS A 83 21.86 7.26 -11.58
CA LYS A 83 23.31 7.23 -11.77
C LYS A 83 24.00 6.74 -10.49
N GLY A 84 24.42 5.48 -10.49
CA GLY A 84 25.13 4.89 -9.34
C GLY A 84 26.32 5.74 -8.88
N SER A 85 27.08 6.32 -9.80
CA SER A 85 28.24 7.17 -9.51
C SER A 85 27.95 8.36 -8.56
N GLU A 86 26.71 8.83 -8.50
CA GLU A 86 26.32 9.96 -7.65
C GLU A 86 25.88 9.54 -6.24
N VAL A 87 25.50 8.26 -6.05
CA VAL A 87 24.85 7.77 -4.81
C VAL A 87 25.63 6.67 -4.09
N ILE A 88 26.49 5.91 -4.79
CA ILE A 88 27.20 4.74 -4.25
C ILE A 88 28.02 5.09 -3.00
N SER A 89 28.76 6.20 -3.03
CA SER A 89 29.61 6.61 -1.90
C SER A 89 28.83 6.92 -0.62
N GLY A 90 27.55 7.32 -0.75
CA GLY A 90 26.64 7.48 0.39
C GLY A 90 26.10 6.14 0.89
N LEU A 91 25.82 5.21 -0.03
CA LEU A 91 25.25 3.89 0.28
C LEU A 91 26.25 2.95 0.94
N GLU A 92 27.52 2.99 0.53
CA GLU A 92 28.59 2.18 1.13
C GLU A 92 28.75 2.46 2.62
N LYS A 93 28.48 3.71 3.05
CA LYS A 93 28.53 4.11 4.47
C LYS A 93 27.43 3.47 5.31
N LEU A 94 26.35 3.00 4.70
CA LEU A 94 25.23 2.38 5.40
C LEU A 94 25.52 0.94 5.80
N GLN A 95 26.61 0.34 5.30
CA GLN A 95 27.00 -1.05 5.58
C GLN A 95 25.90 -2.07 5.25
N ILE A 96 24.99 -1.73 4.33
CA ILE A 96 23.96 -2.62 3.79
C ILE A 96 24.55 -3.30 2.55
N PRO A 97 24.37 -4.61 2.34
CA PRO A 97 24.80 -5.28 1.11
C PRO A 97 24.22 -4.60 -0.14
N ILE A 98 25.10 -4.23 -1.08
CA ILE A 98 24.72 -3.56 -2.32
C ILE A 98 24.85 -4.56 -3.48
N PHE A 99 23.80 -4.70 -4.26
CA PHE A 99 23.78 -5.48 -5.50
C PHE A 99 23.56 -4.54 -6.68
N TYR A 100 24.39 -4.66 -7.70
CA TYR A 100 24.30 -3.87 -8.93
C TYR A 100 23.59 -4.68 -10.00
N PHE A 101 22.62 -4.05 -10.66
CA PHE A 101 21.86 -4.65 -11.75
C PHE A 101 21.90 -3.69 -12.95
N ASP A 102 22.01 -4.27 -14.15
CA ASP A 102 21.92 -3.50 -15.40
C ASP A 102 20.60 -3.79 -16.12
N LYS A 103 20.44 -3.32 -17.36
CA LYS A 103 19.21 -3.53 -18.16
C LYS A 103 18.85 -5.01 -18.39
N TYR A 104 19.78 -5.93 -18.18
CA TYR A 104 19.62 -7.36 -18.38
C TYR A 104 19.46 -8.16 -17.08
N GLY A 105 19.48 -7.48 -15.93
CA GLY A 105 19.51 -8.12 -14.61
C GLY A 105 20.94 -8.25 -14.14
#